data_AF-A0A0S2LNK5-F1
#
_entry.id   AF-A0A0S2LNK5-F1
#
_cell.length_a   1.000
_cell.length_b   1.000
_cell.length_c   1.000
_cell.angle_alpha   90.00
_cell.angle_beta   90.00
_cell.angle_gamma   90.00
#
_symmetry.space_group_name_H-M   'P 1'
#
loop_
_entity.id
_entity.type
_entity.pdbx_description
1 polymer ?
#
loop_
_entity_poly.entity_id
_entity_poly.type
_entity_poly.pdbx_seq_one_letter_code
_entity_poly.pdbx_strand_id
1 'polypeptide(L)' 'MDISSLFNPGLYKITCLKNNKIYIGISLNVLSRLGRHTDNLEKNRHDCFELQQDFNQFGKKSFTFEAIETNL' A
#
# COMPACT_ATOMS: atom_id res chain seq x y z
N MET A 1 12.03 15.78 -2.23
CA MET A 1 12.09 14.43 -1.65
C MET A 1 12.57 13.51 -2.75
N ASP A 2 13.70 12.83 -2.54
CA ASP A 2 14.19 11.84 -3.50
C ASP A 2 13.31 10.58 -3.39
N ILE A 3 12.72 10.17 -4.50
CA ILE A 3 11.84 9.00 -4.61
C ILE A 3 12.43 7.93 -5.54
N SER A 4 13.67 8.11 -5.99
CA SER A 4 14.32 7.24 -6.98
C SER A 4 14.38 5.77 -6.53
N SER A 5 14.57 5.53 -5.24
CA SER A 5 14.61 4.17 -4.68
C SER A 5 13.28 3.42 -4.78
N LEU A 6 12.14 4.12 -4.90
CA LEU A 6 10.82 3.48 -5.00
C LEU A 6 10.59 2.80 -6.36
N PHE A 7 11.40 3.10 -7.38
CA PHE A 7 11.34 2.41 -8.67
C PHE A 7 11.97 1.02 -8.63
N ASN A 8 12.70 0.69 -7.56
CA ASN A 8 13.44 -0.56 -7.42
C ASN A 8 12.62 -1.65 -6.72
N PRO A 9 13.10 -2.91 -6.74
CA PRO A 9 12.50 -3.97 -5.96
C PRO A 9 12.56 -3.67 -4.46
N GLY A 10 11.55 -4.11 -3.72
CA GLY A 10 11.46 -3.76 -2.32
C GLY A 10 10.23 -4.27 -1.59
N LEU A 11 10.31 -4.18 -0.26
CA LEU A 11 9.22 -4.43 0.68
C LEU A 11 8.46 -3.13 0.94
N TYR A 12 7.15 -3.23 1.05
CA TYR A 12 6.27 -2.11 1.35
C TYR A 12 5.17 -2.51 2.33
N LYS A 13 4.56 -1.50 2.95
CA LYS A 13 3.39 -1.67 3.82
C LYS A 13 2.28 -0.69 3.50
N ILE A 14 1.06 -1.11 3.82
CA ILE A 14 -0.13 -0.28 3.87
C ILE A 14 -0.71 -0.41 5.28
N THR A 15 -0.74 0.69 6.03
CA THR A 15 -1.19 0.69 7.43
C THR A 15 -2.55 1.36 7.55
N CYS A 16 -3.52 0.70 8.18
CA CYS A 16 -4.76 1.36 8.60
C CYS A 16 -4.55 2.02 9.97
N LEU A 17 -4.57 3.35 10.00
CA LEU A 17 -4.34 4.14 11.22
C LEU A 17 -5.48 4.03 12.25
N LYS A 18 -6.63 3.49 11.87
CA LYS A 18 -7.79 3.34 12.78
C LYS A 18 -7.76 2.06 13.59
N ASN A 19 -7.18 0.99 13.05
CA ASN A 19 -7.15 -0.32 13.71
C ASN A 19 -5.74 -0.94 13.81
N ASN A 20 -4.71 -0.23 13.34
CA ASN A 20 -3.30 -0.63 13.33
C ASN A 20 -2.99 -1.91 12.55
N LYS A 21 -3.91 -2.42 11.72
CA LYS A 21 -3.60 -3.53 10.82
C LYS A 21 -2.63 -3.08 9.73
N ILE A 22 -1.76 -3.98 9.33
CA ILE A 22 -0.71 -3.75 8.34
C ILE A 22 -0.81 -4.81 7.26
N TYR A 23 -0.96 -4.38 6.00
CA TYR A 23 -0.73 -5.21 4.84
C TYR A 23 0.74 -5.06 4.42
N ILE A 24 1.46 -6.17 4.24
CA ILE A 24 2.86 -6.18 3.79
C ILE A 24 2.93 -6.86 2.42
N GLY A 25 3.72 -6.30 1.52
CA GLY A 25 3.98 -6.90 0.21
C GLY A 25 5.40 -6.65 -0.28
N ILE A 26 5.77 -7.39 -1.33
CA ILE A 26 7.02 -7.23 -2.08
C ILE A 26 6.69 -6.95 -3.54
N SER A 27 7.54 -6.19 -4.22
CA SER A 27 7.40 -5.89 -5.65
C SER A 27 8.76 -5.69 -6.29
N LEU A 28 8.85 -5.85 -7.61
CA LEU A 28 10.00 -5.41 -8.41
C LEU A 28 10.02 -3.88 -8.65
N ASN A 29 8.90 -3.22 -8.42
CA ASN A 29 8.76 -1.77 -8.46
C ASN A 29 7.75 -1.35 -7.39
N VAL A 30 8.25 -0.80 -6.29
CA VAL A 30 7.41 -0.46 -5.13
C VAL A 30 6.42 0.66 -5.45
N LEU A 31 6.86 1.70 -6.16
CA LEU A 31 6.03 2.86 -6.51
C LEU A 31 4.80 2.44 -7.34
N SER A 32 5.02 1.69 -8.41
CA SER A 32 3.97 1.18 -9.29
C SER A 32 2.99 0.29 -8.52
N ARG A 33 3.51 -0.56 -7.61
CA ARG A 33 2.66 -1.47 -6.84
C ARG A 33 1.80 -0.75 -5.81
N LEU A 34 2.35 0.22 -5.08
CA LEU A 34 1.58 1.06 -4.15
C LEU A 34 0.51 1.87 -4.89
N GLY A 35 0.82 2.41 -6.07
CA GLY A 35 -0.15 3.08 -6.94
C GLY A 35 -1.29 2.15 -7.37
N ARG A 36 -0.98 0.92 -7.80
CA ARG A 36 -2.00 -0.09 -8.16
C ARG A 36 -2.89 -0.47 -6.98
N HIS A 37 -2.31 -0.64 -5.79
CA HIS A 37 -3.08 -0.91 -4.58
C HIS A 37 -4.06 0.23 -4.28
N THR A 38 -3.59 1.48 -4.36
CA THR A 38 -4.44 2.67 -4.16
C THR A 38 -5.60 2.69 -5.16
N ASP A 39 -5.33 2.51 -6.47
CA ASP A 39 -6.36 2.47 -7.51
C ASP A 39 -7.38 1.35 -7.28
N ASN A 40 -6.91 0.16 -6.92
CA ASN A 40 -7.79 -0.98 -6.65
C ASN A 40 -8.67 -0.76 -5.41
N LEU A 41 -8.13 -0.18 -4.34
CA LEU A 41 -8.88 0.15 -3.13
C LEU A 41 -9.95 1.20 -3.40
N GLU A 42 -9.62 2.26 -4.13
CA GLU A 42 -10.56 3.31 -4.53
C GLU A 42 -11.67 2.79 -5.44
N LYS A 43 -11.36 1.82 -6.31
CA LYS A 43 -12.33 1.16 -7.21
C LYS A 43 -13.02 -0.05 -6.59
N ASN A 44 -12.82 -0.30 -5.30
CA ASN A 44 -13.41 -1.43 -4.57
C ASN A 44 -13.17 -2.81 -5.21
N ARG A 45 -11.96 -3.03 -5.71
CA ARG A 45 -11.55 -4.27 -6.42
C ARG A 45 -10.21 -4.82 -5.92
N HIS A 46 -9.84 -4.50 -4.70
CA HIS A 46 -8.58 -4.96 -4.13
C HIS A 46 -8.63 -6.45 -3.76
N ASP A 47 -7.55 -7.18 -4.07
CA ASP A 47 -7.49 -8.64 -3.91
C ASP A 47 -7.59 -9.09 -2.43
N CYS A 48 -7.08 -8.29 -1.50
CA CYS A 48 -7.25 -8.52 -0.06
C CYS A 48 -8.59 -7.95 0.42
N PHE A 49 -9.54 -8.84 0.68
CA PHE A 49 -10.88 -8.50 1.17
C PHE A 49 -10.85 -7.71 2.48
N GLU A 50 -10.04 -8.14 3.46
CA GLU A 50 -9.95 -7.46 4.76
C GLU A 50 -9.45 -6.01 4.62
N LEU A 51 -8.40 -5.79 3.82
CA LEU A 51 -7.90 -4.45 3.55
C LEU A 51 -8.94 -3.60 2.83
N GLN A 52 -9.67 -4.17 1.87
CA GLN A 52 -10.75 -3.47 1.17
C GLN A 52 -11.88 -3.06 2.12
N GLN A 53 -12.31 -3.96 3.02
CA GLN A 53 -13.34 -3.67 4.01
C GLN A 53 -12.92 -2.53 4.94
N ASP A 54 -11.69 -2.60 5.47
CA ASP A 54 -11.15 -1.53 6.32
C ASP A 54 -11.04 -0.20 5.54
N PHE A 55 -10.65 -0.25 4.26
CA PHE A 55 -10.57 0.95 3.41
C PHE A 55 -11.92 1.58 3.14
N ASN A 56 -12.95 0.76 2.88
CA ASN A 56 -14.33 1.22 2.71
C ASN A 56 -14.88 1.83 4.01
N GLN A 57 -14.55 1.24 5.16
CA GLN A 57 -15.04 1.69 6.46
C GLN A 57 -14.39 3.01 6.91
N PHE A 58 -13.06 3.13 6.77
CA PHE A 58 -12.30 4.24 7.36
C PHE A 58 -11.88 5.32 6.36
N GLY A 59 -11.98 5.02 5.05
CA GLY A 59 -11.62 5.92 3.96
C GLY A 59 -10.11 6.14 3.80
N LYS A 60 -9.70 6.59 2.61
CA LYS A 60 -8.29 6.75 2.21
C LYS A 60 -7.42 7.55 3.19
N LYS A 61 -7.95 8.60 3.80
CA LYS A 61 -7.20 9.46 4.75
C LYS A 61 -6.77 8.72 6.01
N SER A 62 -7.35 7.56 6.28
CA SER A 62 -7.00 6.69 7.40
C SER A 62 -5.89 5.68 7.07
N PHE A 63 -5.24 5.79 5.91
CA PHE A 63 -4.21 4.84 5.46
C PHE A 63 -2.89 5.52 5.11
N THR A 64 -1.78 4.87 5.47
CA THR A 64 -0.43 5.23 5.00
C THR A 64 0.10 4.16 4.06
N PHE A 65 0.85 4.59 3.04
CA PHE A 65 1.46 3.75 2.02
C PHE A 65 2.96 4.05 2.03
N GLU A 66 3.77 3.08 2.40
CA GLU A 66 5.17 3.31 2.74
C GLU A 66 6.05 2.18 2.20
N ALA A 67 7.23 2.51 1.65
CA ALA A 67 8.27 1.52 1.45
C ALA A 67 8.94 1.20 2.80
N ILE A 68 9.20 -0.07 3.06
CA ILE A 68 9.98 -0.54 4.22
C ILE A 68 11.44 -0.65 3.81
N GLU A 69 11.71 -1.31 2.68
CA GLU A 69 13.04 -1.55 2.17
C GLU A 69 13.03 -1.53 0.65
N THR A 70 14.09 -1.00 0.04
CA THR A 70 14.23 -0.85 -1.42
C THR A 70 15.62 -1.31 -1.83
N ASN A 71 15.78 -1.70 -3.10
CA ASN A 71 17.00 -2.31 -3.65
C ASN A 71 17.25 -3.74 -3.15
N LEU A 72 16.17 -4.52 -3.00
CA LEU A 72 16.25 -5.97 -2.77
C LEU A 72 16.63 -6.74 -4.05
#